data_AF-A0A037ZGH7-F1
#
_entry.id   AF-A0A037ZGH7-F1
#
_cell.length_a   1.000
_cell.length_b   1.000
_cell.length_c   1.000
_cell.angle_alpha   90.00
_cell.angle_beta   90.00
_cell.angle_gamma   90.00
#
_symmetry.space_group_name_H-M   'P 1'
#
loop_
_entity.id
_entity.type
_entity.pdbx_description
1 polymer ?
#
loop_
_entity_poly.entity_id
_entity_poly.type
_entity_poly.pdbx_seq_one_letter_code
_entity_poly.pdbx_strand_id
1 'polypeptide(L)'
;ALIAGKIMCYAQGFALLSKAGATYGWDLPMPAIAEVWREGCIIRSSMLNDMATALGEDAARNLMFAPYFAGLMTTHAGALRRVVGTAVAHGLPVPAMSAALSYFDTMRTGRSTANMIQAQRDFFGAHSFERTDTEGAHHGPWGSNA
;
A
#
# COMPACT_ATOMS: atom_id res chain seq x y z
N ALA A 1 3.51 13.16 -10.51
CA ALA A 1 2.74 11.91 -10.67
C ALA A 1 3.66 10.70 -10.78
N LEU A 2 4.56 10.63 -11.78
CA LEU A 2 5.41 9.46 -12.00
C LEU A 2 6.27 9.05 -10.79
N ILE A 3 6.93 10.02 -10.13
CA ILE A 3 7.73 9.75 -8.92
C ILE A 3 6.88 9.09 -7.81
N ALA A 4 5.72 9.67 -7.49
CA ALA A 4 4.81 9.09 -6.50
C ALA A 4 4.34 7.68 -6.91
N GLY A 5 3.99 7.48 -8.18
CA GLY A 5 3.63 6.16 -8.70
C GLY A 5 4.76 5.13 -8.58
N LYS A 6 5.99 5.53 -8.88
CA LYS A 6 7.18 4.68 -8.75
C LYS A 6 7.42 4.30 -7.29
N ILE A 7 7.34 5.25 -6.34
CA ILE A 7 7.48 4.98 -4.91
C ILE A 7 6.43 3.96 -4.45
N MET A 8 5.15 4.14 -4.81
CA MET A 8 4.09 3.20 -4.44
C MET A 8 4.32 1.79 -5.00
N CYS A 9 4.82 1.69 -6.24
CA CYS A 9 5.15 0.42 -6.86
C CYS A 9 6.24 -0.34 -6.07
N TYR A 10 7.35 0.32 -5.77
CA TYR A 10 8.44 -0.30 -5.00
C TYR A 10 8.04 -0.60 -3.56
N ALA A 11 7.29 0.29 -2.90
CA ALA A 11 6.76 0.06 -1.57
C ALA A 11 5.93 -1.24 -1.48
N GLN A 12 5.06 -1.48 -2.48
CA GLN A 12 4.30 -2.73 -2.57
C GLN A 12 5.20 -3.94 -2.88
N GLY A 13 6.18 -3.78 -3.78
CA GLY A 13 7.13 -4.83 -4.12
C GLY A 13 7.94 -5.33 -2.93
N PHE A 14 8.50 -4.41 -2.13
CA PHE A 14 9.25 -4.77 -0.92
C PHE A 14 8.34 -5.34 0.18
N ALA A 15 7.11 -4.85 0.32
CA ALA A 15 6.13 -5.45 1.24
C ALA A 15 5.79 -6.90 0.83
N LEU A 16 5.66 -7.18 -0.47
CA LEU A 16 5.48 -8.52 -1.00
C LEU A 16 6.67 -9.42 -0.67
N LEU A 17 7.90 -8.95 -0.90
CA LEU A 17 9.13 -9.69 -0.56
C LEU A 17 9.19 -9.99 0.94
N SER A 18 8.89 -9.01 1.80
CA SER A 18 8.85 -9.21 3.26
C SER A 18 7.86 -10.29 3.64
N LYS A 19 6.64 -10.26 3.09
CA LYS A 19 5.64 -11.29 3.36
C LYS A 19 6.07 -12.67 2.83
N ALA A 20 6.71 -12.73 1.66
CA ALA A 20 7.25 -13.96 1.11
C ALA A 20 8.35 -14.55 2.00
N GLY A 21 9.29 -13.72 2.47
CA GLY A 21 10.33 -14.13 3.42
C GLY A 21 9.74 -14.78 4.67
N ALA A 22 8.75 -14.13 5.29
CA ALA A 22 8.05 -14.69 6.45
C ALA A 22 7.27 -15.98 6.13
N THR A 23 6.66 -16.08 4.95
CA THR A 23 5.83 -17.24 4.55
C THR A 23 6.69 -18.47 4.24
N TYR A 24 7.85 -18.27 3.62
CA TYR A 24 8.73 -19.36 3.18
C TYR A 24 9.94 -19.59 4.09
N GLY A 25 10.07 -18.83 5.18
CA GLY A 25 11.20 -18.92 6.10
C GLY A 25 12.53 -18.47 5.47
N TRP A 26 12.49 -17.56 4.49
CA TRP A 26 13.68 -17.01 3.88
C TRP A 26 14.15 -15.76 4.61
N ASP A 27 15.42 -15.75 4.99
CA ASP A 27 16.09 -14.53 5.45
C ASP A 27 16.46 -13.69 4.22
N LEU A 28 15.58 -12.76 3.87
CA LEU A 28 15.76 -11.88 2.71
C LEU A 28 16.42 -10.57 3.15
N PRO A 29 17.70 -10.32 2.79
CA PRO A 29 18.38 -9.08 3.15
C PRO A 29 17.87 -7.92 2.28
N MET A 30 16.77 -7.29 2.68
CA MET A 30 16.11 -6.21 1.92
C MET A 30 17.06 -5.10 1.45
N PRO A 31 18.00 -4.59 2.29
CA PRO A 31 18.96 -3.59 1.83
C PRO A 31 19.83 -4.11 0.70
N ALA A 32 20.38 -5.32 0.83
CA ALA A 32 21.23 -5.94 -0.19
C ALA A 32 20.47 -6.20 -1.50
N ILE A 33 19.18 -6.58 -1.43
CA ILE A 33 18.33 -6.72 -2.61
C ILE A 33 18.23 -5.38 -3.36
N ALA A 34 17.96 -4.28 -2.65
CA ALA A 34 17.92 -2.95 -3.24
C ALA A 34 19.29 -2.54 -3.83
N GLU A 35 20.38 -2.87 -3.14
CA GLU A 35 21.74 -2.56 -3.58
C GLU A 35 22.13 -3.28 -4.87
N VAL A 36 21.82 -4.56 -5.00
CA VAL A 36 22.10 -5.37 -6.20
C VAL A 36 21.35 -4.83 -7.41
N TRP A 37 20.14 -4.30 -7.24
CA TRP A 37 19.36 -3.72 -8.33
C TRP A 37 19.90 -2.36 -8.82
N ARG A 38 20.86 -1.74 -8.13
CA ARG A 38 21.42 -0.45 -8.54
C ARG A 38 22.18 -0.50 -9.84
N GLU A 39 22.75 -1.64 -10.19
CA GLU A 39 23.58 -1.81 -11.38
C GLU A 39 23.26 -3.11 -12.12
N GLY A 40 23.62 -3.18 -13.39
CA GLY A 40 23.49 -4.39 -14.22
C GLY A 40 22.07 -4.79 -14.64
N CYS A 41 21.05 -4.46 -13.85
CA CYS A 41 19.65 -4.76 -14.18
C CYS A 41 18.94 -3.62 -14.94
N ILE A 42 17.77 -3.93 -15.53
CA ILE A 42 16.97 -2.99 -16.33
C ILE A 42 16.38 -1.87 -15.47
N ILE A 43 15.98 -2.17 -14.22
CA ILE A 43 15.27 -1.23 -13.34
C ILE A 43 16.19 -0.26 -12.58
N ARG A 44 17.50 -0.32 -12.84
CA ARG A 44 18.52 0.53 -12.21
C ARG A 44 18.14 2.00 -12.22
N SER A 45 18.35 2.67 -11.09
CA SER A 45 17.95 4.07 -10.90
C SER A 45 18.60 4.64 -9.65
N SER A 46 18.88 5.95 -9.64
CA SER A 46 19.34 6.67 -8.44
C SER A 46 18.45 6.45 -7.21
N MET A 47 17.13 6.31 -7.41
CA MET A 47 16.16 6.06 -6.34
C MET A 47 16.43 4.75 -5.58
N LEU A 48 17.10 3.76 -6.18
CA LEU A 48 17.46 2.52 -5.48
C LEU A 48 18.55 2.75 -4.42
N ASN A 49 19.38 3.79 -4.55
CA ASN A 49 20.27 4.20 -3.47
C ASN A 49 19.48 4.66 -2.25
N ASP A 50 18.47 5.51 -2.46
CA ASP A 50 17.62 6.01 -1.38
C ASP A 50 16.82 4.86 -0.72
N MET A 51 16.42 3.84 -1.51
CA MET A 51 15.75 2.65 -0.98
C MET A 51 16.70 1.79 -0.14
N ALA A 52 17.92 1.55 -0.63
CA ALA A 52 18.93 0.80 0.12
C ALA A 52 19.24 1.48 1.46
N THR A 53 19.42 2.81 1.47
CA THR A 53 19.60 3.59 2.70
C THR A 53 18.40 3.43 3.64
N ALA A 54 17.18 3.66 3.15
CA ALA A 54 15.97 3.56 3.97
C ALA A 54 15.73 2.16 4.56
N LEU A 55 16.03 1.11 3.79
CA LEU A 55 15.92 -0.28 4.25
C LEU A 55 17.06 -0.64 5.19
N GLY A 56 18.25 -0.03 5.04
CA GLY A 56 19.36 -0.20 5.96
C GLY A 56 19.08 0.38 7.35
N GLU A 57 18.29 1.46 7.42
CA GLU A 57 17.80 2.01 8.70
C GLU A 57 16.75 1.09 9.35
N ASP A 58 15.84 0.54 8.56
CA ASP A 58 14.74 -0.30 9.04
C ASP A 58 14.19 -1.18 7.90
N ALA A 59 14.63 -2.43 7.84
CA ALA A 59 14.30 -3.36 6.76
C ALA A 59 12.83 -3.81 6.75
N ALA A 60 12.13 -3.65 7.88
CA ALA A 60 10.72 -4.02 8.01
C ALA A 60 9.77 -2.86 7.64
N ARG A 61 10.29 -1.64 7.54
CA ARG A 61 9.49 -0.45 7.22
C ARG A 61 8.96 -0.52 5.81
N ASN A 62 7.68 -0.19 5.65
CA ASN A 62 7.16 0.12 4.33
C ASN A 62 7.86 1.39 3.79
N LEU A 63 8.54 1.27 2.63
CA LEU A 63 9.34 2.35 2.03
C LEU A 63 8.61 3.69 1.97
N MET A 64 7.29 3.71 1.72
CA MET A 64 6.53 4.96 1.63
C MET A 64 6.49 5.77 2.93
N PHE A 65 6.76 5.13 4.08
CA PHE A 65 6.80 5.76 5.40
C PHE A 65 8.21 6.17 5.82
N ALA A 66 9.26 5.76 5.09
CA ALA A 66 10.61 6.23 5.39
C ALA A 66 10.70 7.75 5.15
N PRO A 67 11.39 8.53 6.01
CA PRO A 67 11.32 10.00 5.98
C PRO A 67 11.58 10.63 4.61
N TYR A 68 12.59 10.13 3.88
CA TYR A 68 12.91 10.58 2.53
C TYR A 68 11.73 10.41 1.55
N PHE A 69 11.16 9.20 1.48
CA PHE A 69 10.05 8.89 0.58
C PHE A 69 8.74 9.54 1.02
N ALA A 70 8.49 9.64 2.33
CA ALA A 70 7.35 10.37 2.88
C ALA A 70 7.38 11.86 2.48
N GLY A 71 8.57 12.46 2.49
CA GLY A 71 8.81 13.81 1.96
C GLY A 71 8.45 13.93 0.48
N LEU A 72 8.98 13.03 -0.36
CA LEU A 72 8.64 12.99 -1.79
C LEU A 72 7.14 12.77 -2.04
N MET A 73 6.48 11.92 -1.24
CA MET A 73 5.05 11.69 -1.33
C MET A 73 4.26 12.94 -0.97
N THR A 74 4.66 13.67 0.07
CA THR A 74 4.05 14.96 0.43
C THR A 74 4.13 15.96 -0.72
N THR A 75 5.29 16.05 -1.38
CA THR A 75 5.49 16.95 -2.54
C THR A 75 4.70 16.51 -3.77
N HIS A 76 4.60 15.21 -4.04
CA HIS A 76 4.14 14.71 -5.34
C HIS A 76 2.74 14.08 -5.36
N ALA A 77 2.13 13.76 -4.23
CA ALA A 77 0.80 13.16 -4.17
C ALA A 77 -0.27 14.07 -4.79
N GLY A 78 -0.19 15.39 -4.57
CA GLY A 78 -1.10 16.35 -5.21
C GLY A 78 -0.99 16.34 -6.74
N ALA A 79 0.22 16.20 -7.29
CA ALA A 79 0.41 16.07 -8.73
C ALA A 79 -0.10 14.73 -9.28
N LEU A 80 0.04 13.64 -8.51
CA LEU A 80 -0.57 12.34 -8.88
C LEU A 80 -2.09 12.46 -8.98
N ARG A 81 -2.75 13.08 -7.99
CA ARG A 81 -4.20 13.34 -8.03
C ARG A 81 -4.63 14.11 -9.25
N ARG A 82 -3.95 15.23 -9.55
CA ARG A 82 -4.27 16.05 -10.73
C ARG A 82 -4.16 15.26 -12.02
N VAL A 83 -3.06 14.52 -12.21
CA VAL A 83 -2.87 13.71 -13.42
C VAL A 83 -3.93 12.63 -13.55
N VAL A 84 -4.22 11.88 -12.48
CA VAL A 84 -5.27 10.84 -12.49
C VAL A 84 -6.64 11.46 -12.79
N GLY A 85 -7.00 12.55 -12.11
CA GLY A 85 -8.28 13.24 -12.32
C GLY A 85 -8.42 13.79 -13.74
N THR A 86 -7.39 14.45 -14.28
CA THR A 86 -7.38 14.94 -15.66
C THR A 86 -7.49 13.81 -16.66
N ALA A 87 -6.74 12.72 -16.48
CA ALA A 87 -6.79 11.57 -17.38
C ALA A 87 -8.19 10.93 -17.41
N VAL A 88 -8.79 10.71 -16.24
CA VAL A 88 -10.16 10.17 -16.11
C VAL A 88 -11.17 11.10 -16.79
N ALA A 89 -11.09 12.42 -16.56
CA ALA A 89 -11.99 13.40 -17.17
C ALA A 89 -11.90 13.46 -18.71
N HIS A 90 -10.77 13.01 -19.29
CA HIS A 90 -10.55 12.98 -20.74
C HIS A 90 -10.65 11.55 -21.33
N GLY A 91 -11.09 10.56 -20.55
CA GLY A 91 -11.19 9.18 -21.01
C GLY A 91 -9.84 8.50 -21.30
N LEU A 92 -8.74 8.99 -20.72
CA LEU A 92 -7.41 8.42 -20.90
C LEU A 92 -7.10 7.37 -19.82
N PRO A 93 -6.76 6.12 -20.19
CA PRO A 93 -6.48 5.08 -19.21
C PRO A 93 -5.12 5.28 -18.54
N VAL A 94 -5.11 5.37 -17.21
CA VAL A 94 -3.88 5.48 -16.39
C VAL A 94 -3.85 4.46 -15.24
N PRO A 95 -4.02 3.14 -15.52
CA PRO A 95 -4.31 2.14 -14.51
C PRO A 95 -3.28 2.07 -13.38
N ALA A 96 -1.98 2.13 -13.70
CA ALA A 96 -0.92 2.09 -12.70
C ALA A 96 -0.93 3.32 -11.78
N MET A 97 -1.22 4.51 -12.32
CA MET A 97 -1.29 5.74 -11.51
C MET A 97 -2.55 5.79 -10.66
N SER A 98 -3.69 5.35 -11.20
CA SER A 98 -4.94 5.22 -10.45
C SER A 98 -4.78 4.24 -9.29
N ALA A 99 -4.21 3.05 -9.55
CA ALA A 99 -3.95 2.06 -8.51
C ALA A 99 -2.96 2.57 -7.45
N ALA A 100 -1.88 3.25 -7.85
CA ALA A 100 -0.94 3.87 -6.92
C ALA A 100 -1.62 4.91 -6.02
N LEU A 101 -2.53 5.73 -6.58
CA LEU A 101 -3.29 6.70 -5.81
C LEU A 101 -4.24 6.04 -4.81
N SER A 102 -4.98 5.02 -5.25
CA SER A 102 -5.88 4.23 -4.39
C SER A 102 -5.13 3.54 -3.26
N TYR A 103 -3.97 2.94 -3.56
CA TYR A 103 -3.10 2.33 -2.53
C TYR A 103 -2.61 3.37 -1.53
N PHE A 104 -2.09 4.52 -2.00
CA PHE A 104 -1.63 5.60 -1.13
C PHE A 104 -2.72 6.07 -0.17
N ASP A 105 -3.94 6.28 -0.68
CA ASP A 105 -5.07 6.72 0.12
C ASP A 105 -5.55 5.65 1.10
N THR A 106 -5.54 4.38 0.70
CA THR A 106 -5.88 3.26 1.59
C THR A 106 -4.90 3.15 2.74
N MET A 107 -3.60 3.18 2.46
CA MET A 107 -2.54 2.99 3.47
C MET A 107 -2.48 4.08 4.53
N ARG A 108 -2.95 5.30 4.23
CA ARG A 108 -2.98 6.43 5.18
C ARG A 108 -4.33 6.64 5.86
N THR A 109 -5.32 5.79 5.57
CA THR A 109 -6.67 5.91 6.13
C THR A 109 -6.80 5.04 7.38
N GLY A 110 -6.81 5.66 8.56
CA GLY A 110 -6.89 4.94 9.85
C GLY A 110 -8.19 4.16 10.07
N ARG A 111 -9.32 4.67 9.56
CA ARG A 111 -10.62 3.97 9.58
C ARG A 111 -11.18 3.92 8.16
N SER A 112 -11.11 2.74 7.54
CA SER A 112 -11.60 2.53 6.18
C SER A 112 -13.09 2.18 6.14
N THR A 113 -13.64 2.03 4.94
CA THR A 113 -15.01 1.57 4.69
C THR A 113 -15.17 0.05 4.78
N ALA A 114 -14.14 -0.69 5.22
CA ALA A 114 -14.19 -2.14 5.36
C ALA A 114 -15.23 -2.62 6.40
N ASN A 115 -15.65 -1.74 7.31
CA ASN A 115 -16.77 -2.00 8.21
C ASN A 115 -18.08 -2.32 7.46
N MET A 116 -18.31 -1.70 6.29
CA MET A 116 -19.48 -1.99 5.46
C MET A 116 -19.39 -3.38 4.81
N ILE A 117 -18.19 -3.79 4.39
CA ILE A 117 -17.96 -5.16 3.90
C ILE A 117 -18.23 -6.17 5.00
N GLN A 118 -17.75 -5.93 6.22
CA GLN A 118 -18.02 -6.78 7.38
C GLN A 118 -19.52 -6.89 7.68
N ALA A 119 -20.24 -5.76 7.67
CA ALA A 119 -21.69 -5.74 7.84
C ALA A 119 -22.42 -6.56 6.78
N GLN A 120 -22.05 -6.41 5.49
CA GLN A 120 -22.66 -7.18 4.40
C GLN A 120 -22.42 -8.69 4.57
N ARG A 121 -21.16 -9.09 4.83
CA ARG A 121 -20.80 -10.51 5.04
C ARG A 121 -21.58 -11.13 6.19
N ASP A 122 -21.72 -10.40 7.28
CA ASP A 122 -22.47 -10.90 8.43
C ASP A 122 -23.98 -10.94 8.16
N PHE A 123 -24.52 -9.96 7.43
CA PHE A 123 -25.94 -9.91 7.04
C PHE A 123 -26.37 -11.12 6.22
N PHE A 124 -25.68 -11.44 5.11
CA PHE A 124 -26.13 -12.52 4.21
C PHE A 124 -25.57 -13.90 4.58
N GLY A 125 -24.52 -13.96 5.41
CA GLY A 125 -23.73 -15.18 5.60
C GLY A 125 -23.34 -15.51 7.03
N ALA A 126 -23.84 -14.77 8.03
CA ALA A 126 -23.54 -14.98 9.45
C ALA A 126 -22.04 -15.12 9.75
N HIS A 127 -21.20 -14.38 9.01
CA HIS A 127 -19.74 -14.45 9.09
C HIS A 127 -19.14 -13.82 10.35
N SER A 128 -19.95 -13.18 11.19
CA SER A 128 -19.56 -12.36 12.34
C SER A 128 -18.66 -11.16 11.98
N PHE A 129 -18.49 -10.24 12.93
CA PHE A 129 -17.55 -9.13 12.84
C PHE A 129 -17.06 -8.69 14.23
N GLU A 130 -15.90 -8.02 14.27
CA GLU A 130 -15.38 -7.38 15.48
C GLU A 130 -15.91 -5.96 15.61
N ARG A 131 -16.03 -5.48 16.86
CA ARG A 131 -16.43 -4.11 17.17
C ARG A 131 -15.25 -3.30 17.71
N THR A 132 -15.37 -1.97 17.65
CA THR A 132 -14.32 -1.08 18.16
C THR A 132 -14.50 -0.69 19.63
N ASP A 133 -15.63 -1.05 20.23
CA ASP A 133 -16.02 -0.71 21.60
C ASP A 133 -16.12 -1.92 22.53
N THR A 134 -16.02 -3.14 22.00
CA THR A 134 -16.12 -4.39 22.78
C THR A 134 -15.32 -5.48 22.08
N GLU A 135 -14.68 -6.34 22.87
CA GLU A 135 -13.93 -7.49 22.36
C GLU A 135 -14.86 -8.64 21.95
N GLY A 136 -14.39 -9.45 20.99
CA GLY A 136 -15.06 -10.66 20.56
C GLY A 136 -15.80 -10.55 19.22
N ALA A 137 -16.28 -11.71 18.77
CA ALA A 137 -17.07 -11.82 17.54
C ALA A 137 -18.54 -11.50 17.84
N HIS A 138 -19.13 -10.65 17.00
CA HIS A 138 -20.52 -10.25 17.10
C HIS A 138 -21.29 -10.65 15.85
N HIS A 139 -22.58 -10.93 16.02
CA HIS A 139 -23.54 -11.00 14.93
C HIS A 139 -24.49 -9.82 15.07
N GLY A 140 -24.73 -9.11 13.97
CA GLY A 140 -25.58 -7.93 13.95
C GLY A 140 -27.06 -8.30 14.06
N PRO A 141 -27.90 -7.46 14.70
CA PRO A 141 -29.34 -7.61 14.63
C PRO A 141 -29.82 -7.10 13.26
N TRP A 142 -29.56 -7.88 12.21
CA TRP A 142 -29.88 -7.55 10.82
C TRP A 142 -31.37 -7.54 10.48
N GLY A 143 -32.21 -7.79 11.49
CA GLY A 143 -33.65 -7.94 11.37
C GLY A 143 -34.03 -9.40 11.21
N SER A 144 -34.28 -10.09 12.32
CA SER A 144 -35.01 -11.36 12.35
C SER A 144 -36.53 -11.15 12.53
N ASN A 145 -37.05 -9.96 12.23
CA ASN A 145 -38.47 -9.62 12.33
C ASN A 145 -39.12 -9.46 10.94
N ALA A 146 -38.87 -10.41 10.05
CA ALA A 146 -39.71 -10.62 8.87
C ALA A 146 -40.67 -11.79 9.15
#